data_AF-A0A3B1CWP9-F1
#
_entry.id   AF-A0A3B1CWP9-F1
#
_cell.length_a   1.000
_cell.length_b   1.000
_cell.length_c   1.000
_cell.angle_alpha   90.00
_cell.angle_beta   90.00
_cell.angle_gamma   90.00
#
_symmetry.space_group_name_H-M   'P 1'
#
loop_
_entity.id
_entity.type
_entity.pdbx_description
1 polymer ?
#
loop_
_entity_poly.entity_id
_entity_poly.type
_entity_poly.pdbx_seq_one_letter_code
_entity_poly.pdbx_strand_id
1 'polypeptide(L)'
;MVKPADPGGNWKHNATDEYQTCPNCALPHKMDDTVCSFCGSKLLRRVTLAEKIRRAAERLKWRYKLKTRRKNPTKLAKEVSSKFMMVALGVLLSSVGAWFFLRAGDTGAMSDYLLGALFLIYGVYAVYNTVKPS
;
A
#
# COMPACT_ATOMS: atom_id res chain seq x y z
N MET A 1 19.21 21.38 -15.34
CA MET A 1 20.50 21.28 -14.61
C MET A 1 21.05 19.88 -14.82
N VAL A 2 21.99 19.74 -15.76
CA VAL A 2 22.67 18.48 -16.07
C VAL A 2 23.90 18.41 -15.17
N LYS A 3 24.03 17.33 -14.39
CA LYS A 3 25.15 17.15 -13.45
C LYS A 3 26.42 16.81 -14.26
N PRO A 4 27.58 17.43 -13.98
CA PRO A 4 28.81 17.14 -14.73
C PRO A 4 29.35 15.75 -14.38
N ALA A 5 30.02 15.14 -15.36
CA ALA A 5 30.64 13.82 -15.28
C ALA A 5 31.88 13.84 -14.36
N ASP A 6 31.96 12.88 -13.44
CA ASP A 6 33.11 12.65 -12.57
C ASP A 6 34.31 12.08 -13.36
N PRO A 7 35.54 12.62 -13.23
CA PRO A 7 36.72 12.20 -14.01
C PRO A 7 37.55 11.11 -13.27
N GLY A 8 36.90 10.07 -12.76
CA GLY A 8 37.53 9.01 -11.97
C GLY A 8 37.23 7.63 -12.54
N GLY A 9 38.00 7.21 -13.55
CA GLY A 9 37.76 6.00 -14.36
C GLY A 9 37.86 4.68 -13.58
N ASN A 10 36.74 4.24 -13.02
CA ASN A 10 36.39 2.83 -12.88
C ASN A 10 35.16 2.60 -13.76
N TRP A 11 35.38 2.15 -15.00
CA TRP A 11 34.32 1.89 -15.98
C TRP A 11 33.53 0.63 -15.62
N LYS A 12 32.90 0.60 -14.44
CA LYS A 12 31.85 -0.36 -14.15
C LYS A 12 30.74 -0.11 -15.16
N HIS A 13 30.41 -1.16 -15.93
CA HIS A 13 29.34 -1.16 -16.92
C HIS A 13 28.03 -0.65 -16.29
N ASN A 14 27.76 0.65 -16.42
CA ASN A 14 26.60 1.30 -15.84
C ASN A 14 25.43 1.19 -16.82
N ALA A 15 24.75 0.05 -16.80
CA ALA A 15 23.47 -0.10 -17.49
C ALA A 15 22.41 0.74 -16.75
N THR A 16 22.06 1.89 -17.32
CA THR A 16 20.90 2.68 -16.89
C THR A 16 19.63 2.14 -17.56
N ASP A 17 18.44 2.54 -17.08
CA ASP A 17 17.14 2.03 -17.57
C ASP A 17 16.94 2.18 -19.10
N GLU A 18 17.68 3.10 -19.74
CA GLU A 18 17.54 3.44 -21.16
C GLU A 18 18.79 3.13 -21.99
N TYR A 19 19.97 3.09 -21.36
CA TYR A 19 21.25 2.97 -22.06
C TYR A 19 22.16 1.92 -21.42
N GLN A 20 22.71 1.05 -22.27
CA GLN A 20 23.80 0.13 -21.94
C GLN A 20 25.07 0.59 -22.63
N THR A 21 26.19 0.45 -21.95
CA THR A 21 27.50 0.74 -22.54
C THR A 21 28.05 -0.50 -23.22
N CYS A 22 28.57 -0.34 -24.44
CA CYS A 22 29.27 -1.41 -25.14
C CYS A 22 30.48 -1.88 -24.32
N PRO A 23 30.65 -3.19 -24.07
CA PRO A 23 31.77 -3.70 -23.29
C PRO A 23 33.12 -3.58 -24.01
N ASN A 24 33.12 -3.44 -25.34
CA ASN A 24 34.33 -3.39 -26.16
C ASN A 24 34.79 -1.94 -26.43
N CYS A 25 33.87 -1.06 -26.84
CA CYS A 25 34.22 0.31 -27.24
C CYS A 25 33.73 1.41 -26.27
N ALA A 26 33.07 1.03 -25.18
CA ALA A 26 32.53 1.97 -24.19
C ALA A 26 31.50 2.99 -24.71
N LEU A 27 30.95 2.82 -25.92
CA LEU A 27 29.90 3.70 -26.44
C LEU A 27 28.52 3.39 -25.83
N PRO A 28 27.71 4.42 -25.52
CA PRO A 28 26.34 4.24 -25.05
C PRO A 28 25.43 3.80 -26.20
N HIS A 29 24.66 2.75 -25.96
CA HIS A 29 23.65 2.20 -26.86
C HIS A 29 22.32 2.06 -26.15
N LYS A 30 21.22 2.03 -26.90
CA LYS A 30 19.91 1.74 -26.30
C LYS A 30 19.90 0.30 -25.77
N MET A 31 19.13 0.06 -24.71
CA MET A 31 18.97 -1.29 -24.14
C MET A 31 18.36 -2.31 -25.13
N ASP A 32 17.68 -1.82 -26.17
CA ASP A 32 17.09 -2.66 -27.23
C ASP A 32 18.10 -3.10 -28.30
N ASP A 33 19.25 -2.40 -28.40
CA ASP A 33 20.30 -2.73 -29.36
C ASP A 33 21.00 -4.04 -28.94
N THR A 34 21.12 -5.00 -29.86
CA THR A 34 21.76 -6.29 -29.59
C THR A 34 23.23 -6.34 -30.04
N VAL A 35 23.61 -5.43 -30.93
CA VAL A 35 24.94 -5.31 -31.51
C VAL A 35 25.37 -3.84 -31.47
N CYS A 36 26.62 -3.58 -31.12
CA CYS A 36 27.15 -2.22 -31.18
C CYS A 36 27.33 -1.79 -32.64
N SER A 37 26.74 -0.65 -33.02
CA SER A 37 26.80 -0.12 -34.39
C SER A 37 28.21 0.32 -34.82
N PHE A 38 29.11 0.53 -33.86
CA PHE A 38 30.48 0.99 -34.15
C PHE A 38 31.49 -0.16 -34.24
N CYS A 39 31.50 -1.08 -33.26
CA CYS A 39 32.51 -2.14 -33.19
C CYS A 39 31.97 -3.54 -33.52
N GLY A 40 30.67 -3.68 -33.79
CA GLY A 40 30.04 -4.95 -34.15
C GLY A 40 29.99 -5.99 -33.03
N SER A 41 30.46 -5.67 -31.82
CA SER A 41 30.43 -6.61 -30.70
C SER A 41 29.01 -6.78 -30.15
N LYS A 42 28.68 -8.00 -29.70
CA LYS A 42 27.40 -8.29 -29.04
C LYS A 42 27.28 -7.51 -27.74
N LEU A 43 26.17 -6.79 -27.58
CA LEU A 43 25.84 -6.08 -26.34
C LEU A 43 25.31 -7.08 -25.30
N LEU A 44 25.71 -6.91 -24.05
CA LEU A 44 25.31 -7.78 -22.93
C LEU A 44 23.85 -7.50 -22.54
N ARG A 45 22.91 -8.05 -23.31
CA ARG A 45 21.49 -8.03 -22.98
C ARG A 45 21.19 -8.98 -21.84
N ARG A 46 21.43 -8.57 -20.60
CA ARG A 46 20.96 -9.29 -19.40
C ARG A 46 20.44 -8.33 -18.35
N VAL A 47 19.28 -7.74 -18.60
CA VAL A 47 18.44 -7.30 -17.49
C VAL A 47 17.74 -8.54 -16.96
N THR A 48 18.25 -9.08 -15.85
CA THR A 48 17.65 -10.21 -15.14
C THR A 48 16.23 -9.86 -14.68
N LEU A 49 15.37 -10.87 -14.58
CA LEU A 49 13.99 -10.69 -14.10
C LEU A 49 13.96 -10.06 -12.69
N ALA A 50 14.92 -10.43 -11.85
CA ALA A 50 15.12 -9.87 -10.51
C ALA A 50 15.35 -8.35 -10.53
N GLU A 51 16.17 -7.86 -11.46
CA GLU A 51 16.47 -6.43 -11.60
C GLU A 51 15.25 -5.66 -12.08
N LYS A 52 14.41 -6.27 -12.92
CA LYS A 52 13.12 -5.70 -13.33
C LYS A 52 12.17 -5.55 -12.14
N ILE A 53 12.10 -6.56 -11.27
CA ILE A 53 11.28 -6.53 -10.05
C ILE A 53 11.81 -5.48 -9.07
N ARG A 54 13.13 -5.41 -8.86
CA ARG A 54 13.75 -4.43 -7.96
C ARG A 54 13.45 -3.00 -8.39
N ARG A 55 13.57 -2.73 -9.69
CA ARG A 55 13.23 -1.42 -10.28
C ARG A 55 11.73 -1.11 -10.15
N ALA A 56 10.85 -2.10 -10.36
CA ALA A 56 9.42 -1.92 -10.15
C ALA A 56 9.09 -1.60 -8.69
N ALA A 57 9.72 -2.28 -7.74
CA ALA A 57 9.58 -2.03 -6.31
C ALA A 57 10.05 -0.63 -5.92
N GLU A 58 11.18 -0.17 -6.46
CA GLU A 58 11.67 1.20 -6.25
C GLU A 58 10.67 2.24 -6.76
N ARG A 59 10.11 2.07 -7.98
CA ARG A 59 9.07 2.96 -8.52
C ARG A 59 7.81 2.98 -7.64
N LEU A 60 7.37 1.82 -7.14
CA LEU A 60 6.24 1.71 -6.22
C LEU A 60 6.51 2.41 -4.88
N LYS A 61 7.72 2.26 -4.32
CA LYS A 61 8.14 2.92 -3.09
C LYS A 61 8.09 4.44 -3.21
N TRP A 62 8.56 4.99 -4.33
CA TRP A 62 8.48 6.43 -4.61
C TRP A 62 7.04 6.91 -4.81
N ARG A 63 6.20 6.14 -5.52
CA ARG A 63 4.77 6.45 -5.65
C ARG A 63 4.06 6.46 -4.30
N TYR A 64 4.38 5.50 -3.44
CA TYR A 64 3.84 5.45 -2.08
C TYR A 64 4.26 6.71 -1.31
N LYS A 65 5.56 7.02 -1.27
CA LYS A 65 6.14 8.17 -0.56
C LYS A 65 5.55 9.52 -1.00
N LEU A 66 5.29 9.69 -2.30
CA LEU A 66 4.65 10.89 -2.85
C LEU A 66 3.17 10.99 -2.45
N LYS A 67 2.46 9.86 -2.40
CA LYS A 67 1.07 9.80 -1.93
C LYS A 67 0.98 10.06 -0.42
N THR A 68 1.97 9.63 0.36
CA THR A 68 2.04 9.86 1.81
C THR A 68 2.30 11.33 2.16
N ARG A 69 3.12 12.05 1.39
CA ARG A 69 3.39 13.48 1.67
C ARG A 69 2.17 14.40 1.48
N ARG A 70 1.15 13.99 0.73
CA ARG A 70 -0.03 14.81 0.43
C ARG A 70 -1.10 14.75 1.54
N LYS A 71 -1.07 13.72 2.41
CA LYS A 71 -2.03 13.59 3.52
C LYS A 71 -1.25 13.49 4.82
N ASN A 72 -1.44 14.45 5.73
CA ASN A 72 -0.87 14.36 7.07
C ASN A 72 -1.22 12.98 7.67
N PRO A 73 -0.24 12.09 7.91
CA PRO A 73 -0.52 10.71 8.28
C PRO A 73 -1.32 10.64 9.59
N THR A 74 -1.13 11.63 10.46
CA THR A 74 -1.87 11.82 11.71
C THR A 74 -3.35 12.12 11.49
N LYS A 75 -3.72 12.90 10.46
CA LYS A 75 -5.15 13.20 10.16
C LYS A 75 -5.86 11.99 9.55
N LEU A 76 -5.21 11.28 8.63
CA LEU A 76 -5.78 10.08 8.02
C LEU A 76 -5.91 8.95 9.06
N ALA A 77 -4.88 8.71 9.87
CA ALA A 77 -4.94 7.71 10.94
C ALA A 77 -6.01 8.06 11.98
N LYS A 78 -6.17 9.34 12.32
CA LYS A 78 -7.20 9.80 13.27
C LYS A 78 -8.62 9.61 12.74
N GLU A 79 -8.86 9.92 11.46
CA GLU A 79 -10.17 9.77 10.82
C GLU A 79 -10.56 8.30 10.59
N VAL A 80 -9.57 7.47 10.24
CA VAL A 80 -9.79 6.02 10.12
C VAL A 80 -10.00 5.40 11.51
N SER A 81 -9.20 5.79 12.52
CA SER A 81 -9.32 5.33 13.90
C SER A 81 -10.68 5.68 14.52
N SER A 82 -11.20 6.89 14.31
CA SER A 82 -12.50 7.27 14.87
C SER A 82 -13.65 6.42 14.31
N LYS A 83 -13.62 6.11 13.01
CA LYS A 83 -14.59 5.22 12.37
C LYS A 83 -14.48 3.79 12.91
N PHE A 84 -13.26 3.27 13.08
CA PHE A 84 -13.04 1.95 13.66
C PHE A 84 -13.50 1.86 15.12
N MET A 85 -13.23 2.87 15.94
CA MET A 85 -13.68 2.90 17.33
C MET A 85 -15.20 2.88 17.45
N MET A 86 -15.91 3.58 16.57
CA MET A 86 -17.37 3.61 16.59
C MET A 86 -17.98 2.27 16.13
N VAL A 87 -17.36 1.59 15.15
CA VAL A 87 -17.74 0.22 14.76
C VAL A 87 -17.48 -0.76 15.89
N ALA A 88 -16.31 -0.68 16.54
CA ALA A 88 -15.97 -1.53 17.67
C ALA A 88 -16.96 -1.36 18.83
N LEU A 89 -17.37 -0.12 19.10
CA LEU A 89 -18.40 0.19 20.08
C LEU A 89 -19.74 -0.47 19.70
N GLY A 90 -20.18 -0.35 18.45
CA GLY A 90 -21.40 -1.00 17.96
C GLY A 90 -21.39 -2.54 18.08
N VAL A 91 -20.25 -3.16 17.79
CA VAL A 91 -20.06 -4.62 17.95
C VAL A 91 -20.10 -5.03 19.43
N LEU A 92 -19.49 -4.24 20.32
CA LEU A 92 -19.55 -4.45 21.76
C LEU A 92 -20.99 -4.38 22.28
N LEU A 93 -21.72 -3.32 21.91
CA LEU A 93 -23.13 -3.17 22.31
C LEU A 93 -23.99 -4.34 21.78
N SER A 94 -23.76 -4.75 20.53
CA SER A 94 -24.50 -5.87 19.94
C SER A 94 -24.19 -7.19 20.66
N SER A 95 -22.93 -7.42 21.03
CA SER A 95 -22.49 -8.61 21.77
C SER A 95 -23.13 -8.67 23.17
N VAL A 96 -23.17 -7.54 23.88
CA VAL A 96 -23.81 -7.45 25.21
C VAL A 96 -25.32 -7.64 25.12
N GLY A 97 -25.96 -7.03 24.12
CA GLY A 97 -27.40 -7.20 23.87
C GLY A 97 -27.77 -8.65 23.55
N ALA A 98 -26.99 -9.32 22.69
CA ALA A 98 -27.18 -10.73 22.37
C ALA A 98 -27.00 -11.64 23.59
N TRP A 99 -26.01 -11.35 24.44
CA TRP A 99 -25.80 -12.10 25.69
C TRP A 99 -26.98 -11.97 26.66
N PHE A 100 -27.51 -10.75 26.83
CA PHE A 100 -28.72 -10.52 27.65
C PHE A 100 -29.94 -11.25 27.08
N PHE A 101 -30.08 -11.27 25.76
CA PHE A 101 -31.20 -11.95 25.10
C PHE A 101 -31.17 -13.47 25.30
N LEU A 102 -29.97 -14.08 25.21
CA LEU A 102 -29.80 -15.50 25.51
C LEU A 102 -30.09 -15.81 26.98
N ARG A 103 -29.59 -14.98 27.90
CA ARG A 103 -29.82 -15.15 29.34
C ARG A 103 -31.29 -14.97 29.74
N ALA A 104 -32.03 -14.09 29.06
CA ALA A 104 -33.45 -13.87 29.30
C ALA A 104 -34.31 -15.10 28.99
N GLY A 105 -33.85 -15.98 28.09
CA GLY A 105 -34.47 -17.27 27.82
C GLY A 105 -34.49 -18.20 29.04
N ASP A 106 -33.47 -18.09 29.90
CA ASP A 106 -33.34 -18.93 31.10
C ASP A 106 -34.09 -18.34 32.30
N THR A 107 -34.05 -17.01 32.46
CA THR A 107 -34.65 -16.33 33.63
C THR A 107 -36.12 -15.92 33.43
N GLY A 108 -36.61 -15.86 32.19
CA GLY A 108 -37.99 -15.47 31.87
C GLY A 108 -38.35 -14.02 32.21
N ALA A 109 -37.37 -13.18 32.56
CA ALA A 109 -37.60 -11.80 32.99
C ALA A 109 -37.83 -10.87 31.79
N MET A 110 -38.98 -10.21 31.73
CA MET A 110 -39.34 -9.31 30.62
C MET A 110 -38.39 -8.12 30.47
N SER A 111 -37.83 -7.63 31.57
CA SER A 111 -36.86 -6.52 31.55
C SER A 111 -35.59 -6.86 30.77
N ASP A 112 -35.14 -8.12 30.82
CA ASP A 112 -33.92 -8.56 30.15
C ASP A 112 -34.12 -8.65 28.63
N TYR A 113 -35.32 -9.02 28.18
CA TYR A 113 -35.71 -8.97 26.77
C TYR A 113 -35.74 -7.53 26.24
N LEU A 114 -36.34 -6.60 26.99
CA LEU A 114 -36.43 -5.18 26.63
C LEU A 114 -35.03 -4.55 26.52
N LEU A 115 -34.16 -4.80 27.50
CA LEU A 115 -32.77 -4.33 27.44
C LEU A 115 -32.03 -4.95 26.25
N GLY A 116 -32.11 -6.27 26.06
CA GLY A 116 -31.46 -6.96 24.94
C GLY A 116 -31.88 -6.42 23.57
N ALA A 117 -33.19 -6.23 23.35
CA ALA A 117 -33.73 -5.66 22.12
C ALA A 117 -33.25 -4.22 21.90
N LEU A 118 -33.23 -3.38 22.94
CA LEU A 118 -32.77 -2.00 22.85
C LEU A 118 -31.28 -1.92 22.45
N PHE A 119 -30.44 -2.74 23.07
CA PHE A 119 -29.01 -2.79 22.75
C PHE A 119 -28.73 -3.31 21.34
N LEU A 120 -29.48 -4.31 20.86
CA LEU A 120 -29.37 -4.81 19.50
C LEU A 120 -29.76 -3.75 18.46
N ILE A 121 -30.92 -3.10 18.64
CA ILE A 121 -31.39 -2.05 17.73
C ILE A 121 -30.38 -0.89 17.70
N TYR A 122 -29.90 -0.46 18.87
CA TYR A 122 -28.95 0.64 18.97
C TYR A 122 -27.57 0.28 18.40
N GLY A 123 -27.12 -0.97 18.60
CA GLY A 123 -25.89 -1.49 18.01
C GLY A 123 -25.94 -1.51 16.47
N VAL A 124 -27.02 -2.03 15.89
CA VAL A 124 -27.24 -2.04 14.43
C VAL A 124 -27.33 -0.61 13.89
N TYR A 125 -28.03 0.28 14.59
CA TYR A 125 -28.14 1.69 14.21
C TYR A 125 -26.78 2.40 14.21
N ALA A 126 -25.95 2.17 15.23
CA ALA A 126 -24.60 2.74 15.31
C ALA A 126 -23.71 2.25 14.15
N VAL A 127 -23.78 0.97 13.79
CA VAL A 127 -23.03 0.42 12.65
C VAL A 127 -23.57 0.98 11.32
N TYR A 128 -24.88 1.05 11.13
CA TYR A 128 -25.48 1.61 9.91
C TYR A 128 -25.07 3.08 9.70
N ASN A 129 -25.11 3.89 10.76
CA ASN A 129 -24.77 5.31 10.69
C ASN A 129 -23.27 5.56 10.45
N THR A 130 -22.39 4.62 10.82
CA THR A 130 -20.95 4.73 10.52
C THR A 130 -20.60 4.32 9.09
N VAL A 131 -21.39 3.41 8.50
CA VAL A 131 -21.17 2.91 7.13
C VAL A 131 -21.77 3.85 6.09
N LYS A 132 -22.84 4.57 6.40
CA LYS A 132 -23.44 5.55 5.47
C LYS A 132 -22.62 6.86 5.52
N PRO A 133 -21.81 7.18 4.50
CA PRO A 133 -21.18 8.49 4.45
C PRO A 133 -22.28 9.55 4.30
N SER A 134 -22.31 10.52 5.22
CA SER A 134 -23.03 11.78 5.01
C SER A 134 -22.48 12.53 3.81
#